data_AF-A0A8J2IMX4-F1
#
_entry.id   AF-A0A8J2IMX4-F1
#
_cell.length_a   1.000
_cell.length_b   1.000
_cell.length_c   1.000
_cell.angle_alpha   90.00
_cell.angle_beta   90.00
_cell.angle_gamma   90.00
#
_symmetry.space_group_name_H-M   'P 1'
#
loop_
_entity.id
_entity.type
_entity.pdbx_description
1 polymer ?
#
loop_
_entity_poly.entity_id
_entity_poly.type
_entity_poly.pdbx_seq_one_letter_code
_entity_poly.pdbx_strand_id
1 'polypeptide(L)'
;MKSEALLSVLVFLTASVQAGPCKPITSQTTQVASATTEESTAIDSSTPITASDTTEAPSVSTTELSSQTTEEPTSELTTTTTAADTTSEVPTSTEEASTTGAATCPTPVACDNLGFDWAYYSNPAQNTDTTYSSFHPQSFKQANPVYIGTTRQIGGLYQPGNGAQSGPIYGSSRNLDLDYFALNHHAYLYACEAGTYKFNIPYANDAVYLWLGAKAYGGWSSGNADAKALYNQPDHIAGRASYEVDIPAGAYIPLRFVYGQAQYGGGFTFTVTSPSGQVLVSNDVASSPYIVRYSCDGIKAPAWFPFGQEV
;
A
#
# COMPACT_ATOMS: atom_id res chain seq x y z
N MET A 1 51.85 -55.62 -7.20
CA MET A 1 50.92 -56.68 -7.64
C MET A 1 49.86 -56.86 -6.56
N LYS A 2 48.57 -56.69 -6.93
CA LYS A 2 47.32 -57.14 -6.25
C LYS A 2 47.02 -56.49 -4.88
N SER A 3 46.04 -55.58 -4.73
CA SER A 3 44.58 -55.67 -4.88
C SER A 3 43.94 -56.77 -4.04
N GLU A 4 43.10 -56.40 -3.08
CA GLU A 4 41.85 -57.08 -2.69
C GLU A 4 40.88 -56.05 -2.11
N ALA A 5 39.64 -56.11 -2.57
CA ALA A 5 38.57 -55.13 -2.42
C ALA A 5 37.68 -55.46 -1.21
N LEU A 6 37.04 -54.45 -0.62
CA LEU A 6 35.95 -54.63 0.34
C LEU A 6 34.61 -54.25 -0.31
N LEU A 7 33.78 -55.28 -0.45
CA LEU A 7 32.45 -55.30 -1.03
C LEU A 7 31.45 -54.54 -0.14
N SER A 8 30.65 -53.67 -0.77
CA SER A 8 29.49 -53.01 -0.18
C SER A 8 28.25 -53.88 -0.34
N VAL A 9 27.52 -54.17 0.74
CA VAL A 9 26.23 -54.87 0.72
C VAL A 9 25.12 -53.84 0.92
N LEU A 10 24.34 -53.64 -0.14
CA LEU A 10 23.16 -52.77 -0.18
C LEU A 10 21.92 -53.62 0.15
N VAL A 11 21.28 -53.35 1.29
CA VAL A 11 20.00 -53.98 1.68
C VAL A 11 18.86 -53.08 1.23
N PHE A 12 18.06 -53.55 0.27
CA PHE A 12 16.79 -52.94 -0.10
C PHE A 12 15.68 -53.41 0.85
N LEU A 13 15.12 -52.49 1.64
CA LEU A 13 13.84 -52.69 2.33
C LEU A 13 12.71 -52.17 1.43
N THR A 14 11.84 -53.06 0.97
CA THR A 14 10.56 -52.72 0.36
C THR A 14 9.48 -52.67 1.45
N ALA A 15 8.90 -51.50 1.67
CA ALA A 15 7.68 -51.34 2.47
C ALA A 15 6.52 -50.98 1.54
N SER A 16 5.62 -51.94 1.35
CA SER A 16 4.33 -51.77 0.68
C SER A 16 3.35 -51.03 1.59
N VAL A 17 2.88 -49.84 1.18
CA VAL A 17 1.77 -49.14 1.83
C VAL A 17 0.47 -49.54 1.13
N GLN A 18 -0.39 -50.25 1.86
CA GLN A 18 -1.71 -50.69 1.41
C GLN A 18 -2.73 -49.59 1.72
N ALA A 19 -3.30 -48.97 0.68
CA ALA A 19 -4.36 -47.98 0.82
C ALA A 19 -5.68 -48.66 1.22
N GLY A 20 -6.23 -48.30 2.37
CA GLY A 20 -7.59 -48.65 2.80
C GLY A 20 -8.65 -47.72 2.17
N PRO A 21 -9.92 -48.14 2.08
CA PRO A 21 -10.96 -47.37 1.40
C PRO A 21 -11.39 -46.13 2.20
N CYS A 22 -11.29 -44.95 1.59
CA CYS A 22 -11.83 -43.69 2.11
C CYS A 22 -13.36 -43.73 2.11
N LYS A 23 -13.97 -43.52 3.28
CA LYS A 23 -15.41 -43.26 3.46
C LYS A 23 -15.63 -41.75 3.44
N PRO A 24 -16.57 -41.19 2.65
CA PRO A 24 -16.81 -39.75 2.66
C PRO A 24 -17.55 -39.35 3.95
N ILE A 25 -16.96 -38.44 4.71
CA ILE A 25 -17.62 -37.71 5.80
C ILE A 25 -18.19 -36.43 5.20
N THR A 26 -19.51 -36.35 5.12
CA THR A 26 -20.22 -35.11 4.79
C THR A 26 -20.34 -34.28 6.05
N SER A 27 -19.53 -33.23 6.18
CA SER A 27 -19.75 -32.17 7.16
C SER A 27 -20.45 -31.00 6.46
N GLN A 28 -21.73 -30.80 6.76
CA GLN A 28 -22.45 -29.60 6.36
C GLN A 28 -22.05 -28.44 7.29
N THR A 29 -21.28 -27.48 6.78
CA THR A 29 -21.06 -26.19 7.45
C THR A 29 -22.16 -25.22 7.02
N THR A 30 -22.98 -24.81 7.98
CA THR A 30 -23.94 -23.71 7.80
C THR A 30 -23.16 -22.40 7.75
N GLN A 31 -23.07 -21.77 6.58
CA GLN A 31 -22.56 -20.41 6.45
C GLN A 31 -23.67 -19.43 6.86
N VAL A 32 -23.46 -18.72 7.95
CA VAL A 32 -24.22 -17.50 8.26
C VAL A 32 -23.52 -16.36 7.52
N ALA A 33 -24.12 -15.92 6.42
CA ALA A 33 -23.70 -14.71 5.72
C ALA A 33 -24.07 -13.50 6.60
N SER A 34 -23.09 -12.94 7.32
CA SER A 34 -23.21 -11.58 7.84
C SER A 34 -22.87 -10.63 6.69
N ALA A 35 -23.90 -10.01 6.12
CA ALA A 35 -23.73 -8.91 5.18
C ALA A 35 -23.31 -7.67 5.99
N THR A 36 -22.00 -7.40 6.03
CA THR A 36 -21.48 -6.09 6.41
C THR A 36 -21.58 -5.21 5.17
N THR A 37 -22.36 -4.14 5.23
CA THR A 37 -22.36 -3.10 4.21
C THR A 37 -21.07 -2.30 4.39
N GLU A 38 -20.08 -2.54 3.53
CA GLU A 38 -18.86 -1.74 3.47
C GLU A 38 -19.19 -0.44 2.72
N GLU A 39 -19.18 0.67 3.46
CA GLU A 39 -19.35 2.00 2.90
C GLU A 39 -18.03 2.42 2.26
N SER A 40 -17.99 2.47 0.93
CA SER A 40 -16.82 2.93 0.18
C SER A 40 -16.56 4.39 0.53
N THR A 41 -15.38 4.65 1.07
CA THR A 41 -14.94 6.01 1.37
C THR A 41 -14.28 6.57 0.10
N ALA A 42 -14.71 7.74 -0.36
CA ALA A 42 -14.05 8.42 -1.49
C ALA A 42 -12.89 9.28 -0.97
N ILE A 43 -11.74 9.24 -1.65
CA ILE A 43 -10.65 10.20 -1.38
C ILE A 43 -10.80 11.39 -2.33
N ASP A 44 -11.02 12.58 -1.78
CA ASP A 44 -10.95 13.83 -2.52
C ASP A 44 -9.48 14.23 -2.76
N SER A 45 -9.04 14.08 -4.00
CA SER A 45 -7.68 14.40 -4.45
C SER A 45 -7.42 15.90 -4.65
N SER A 46 -8.40 16.78 -4.40
CA SER A 46 -8.26 18.22 -4.60
C SER A 46 -7.50 18.94 -3.47
N THR A 47 -7.16 18.24 -2.38
CA THR A 47 -6.40 18.84 -1.28
C THR A 47 -4.92 18.98 -1.67
N PRO A 48 -4.38 20.21 -1.81
CA PRO A 48 -2.97 20.39 -2.13
C PRO A 48 -2.09 19.84 -0.99
N ILE A 49 -1.16 18.95 -1.36
CA ILE A 49 -0.16 18.40 -0.45
C ILE A 49 0.95 19.46 -0.30
N THR A 50 0.80 20.38 0.65
CA THR A 50 1.78 21.46 0.85
C THR A 50 2.92 20.99 1.76
N ALA A 51 4.11 20.77 1.20
CA ALA A 51 5.34 20.78 1.98
C ALA A 51 5.57 22.22 2.49
N SER A 52 5.42 22.44 3.79
CA SER A 52 5.62 23.77 4.38
C SER A 52 7.09 23.97 4.73
N ASP A 53 7.77 24.87 4.02
CA ASP A 53 9.08 25.39 4.42
C ASP A 53 8.94 26.21 5.70
N THR A 54 9.70 25.86 6.74
CA THR A 54 9.66 26.54 8.04
C THR A 54 10.74 27.63 8.09
N THR A 55 10.34 28.89 8.12
CA THR A 55 11.20 29.98 8.64
C THR A 55 10.38 31.02 9.40
N GLU A 56 10.71 31.14 10.69
CA GLU A 56 10.47 32.22 11.68
C GLU A 56 9.08 32.84 11.93
N ALA A 57 8.69 32.81 13.21
CA ALA A 57 7.68 33.67 13.84
C ALA A 57 8.21 35.12 13.95
N PRO A 58 7.36 36.19 14.08
CA PRO A 58 6.56 36.36 15.31
C PRO A 58 5.21 37.10 15.19
N SER A 59 4.49 37.04 16.32
CA SER A 59 3.60 38.05 16.91
C SER A 59 2.09 37.94 16.71
N VAL A 60 1.43 38.13 17.85
CA VAL A 60 0.01 37.99 18.15
C VAL A 60 -0.72 39.30 17.84
N SER A 61 -1.88 39.22 17.19
CA SER A 61 -2.97 40.18 17.41
C SER A 61 -4.33 39.60 17.11
N THR A 62 -5.27 39.95 17.97
CA THR A 62 -6.67 39.52 18.07
C THR A 62 -7.62 40.36 17.19
N THR A 63 -8.82 39.80 16.95
CA THR A 63 -10.11 40.47 16.63
C THR A 63 -10.24 41.08 15.21
N GLU A 64 -11.35 40.98 14.43
CA GLU A 64 -12.78 40.75 14.69
C GLU A 64 -13.49 39.99 13.55
N LEU A 65 -14.67 39.46 13.91
CA LEU A 65 -15.73 38.92 13.05
C LEU A 65 -16.48 40.08 12.36
N SER A 66 -16.57 40.06 11.02
CA SER A 66 -17.57 40.86 10.30
C SER A 66 -18.14 40.05 9.14
N SER A 67 -19.45 39.83 9.19
CA SER A 67 -20.26 39.27 8.11
C SER A 67 -20.56 40.35 7.09
N GLN A 68 -20.45 40.04 5.80
CA GLN A 68 -20.95 40.89 4.73
C GLN A 68 -21.55 40.03 3.62
N THR A 69 -22.86 40.15 3.48
CA THR A 69 -23.65 39.68 2.35
C THR A 69 -23.54 40.72 1.24
N THR A 70 -23.17 40.30 0.03
CA THR A 70 -23.31 41.14 -1.18
C THR A 70 -23.74 40.28 -2.36
N GLU A 71 -24.63 40.87 -3.13
CA GLU A 71 -25.56 40.33 -4.12
C GLU A 71 -24.93 39.85 -5.44
N GLU A 72 -25.62 38.92 -6.08
CA GLU A 72 -25.34 38.32 -7.39
C GLU A 72 -25.80 39.27 -8.53
N PRO A 73 -25.00 39.52 -9.59
CA PRO A 73 -25.51 40.23 -10.75
C PRO A 73 -26.27 39.28 -11.69
N THR A 74 -27.55 39.60 -11.92
CA THR A 74 -28.39 39.05 -12.99
C THR A 74 -27.90 39.56 -14.34
N SER A 75 -27.59 38.65 -15.28
CA SER A 75 -27.24 39.00 -16.66
C SER A 75 -28.42 38.70 -17.59
N GLU A 76 -28.99 39.74 -18.21
CA GLU A 76 -29.99 39.64 -19.27
C GLU A 76 -29.38 39.13 -20.57
N LEU A 77 -30.04 38.15 -21.21
CA LEU A 77 -29.67 37.62 -22.52
C LEU A 77 -30.52 38.30 -23.60
N THR A 78 -29.89 39.05 -24.50
CA THR A 78 -30.55 39.64 -25.67
C THR A 78 -30.53 38.66 -26.84
N THR A 79 -31.70 38.28 -27.34
CA THR A 79 -31.90 37.43 -28.53
C THR A 79 -31.87 38.27 -29.80
N THR A 80 -30.92 38.01 -30.69
CA THR A 80 -30.93 38.54 -32.06
C THR A 80 -31.03 37.37 -33.02
N THR A 81 -32.17 37.30 -33.71
CA THR A 81 -32.42 36.36 -34.81
C THR A 81 -31.93 36.96 -36.12
N THR A 82 -31.02 36.27 -36.81
CA THR A 82 -30.64 36.58 -38.19
C THR A 82 -30.72 35.27 -38.98
N ALA A 83 -31.72 35.18 -39.86
CA ALA A 83 -31.86 34.09 -40.80
C ALA A 83 -30.85 34.25 -41.94
N ALA A 84 -29.98 33.26 -42.12
CA ALA A 84 -29.19 33.09 -43.32
C ALA A 84 -29.53 31.71 -43.91
N ASP A 85 -30.14 31.76 -45.09
CA ASP A 85 -30.48 30.63 -45.93
C ASP A 85 -29.19 30.11 -46.58
N THR A 86 -28.84 28.85 -46.36
CA THR A 86 -27.71 28.22 -47.06
C THR A 86 -28.00 26.74 -47.23
N THR A 87 -28.33 26.37 -48.47
CA THR A 87 -28.30 25.00 -48.99
C THR A 87 -26.94 24.37 -48.69
N SER A 88 -26.93 23.31 -47.88
CA SER A 88 -25.73 22.52 -47.58
C SER A 88 -26.00 21.06 -47.98
N GLU A 89 -25.23 20.56 -48.95
CA GLU A 89 -25.17 19.15 -49.30
C GLU A 89 -24.72 18.33 -48.08
N VAL A 90 -25.45 17.27 -47.79
CA VAL A 90 -25.11 16.30 -46.74
C VAL A 90 -23.98 15.41 -47.26
N PRO A 91 -22.76 15.43 -46.69
CA PRO A 91 -21.83 14.34 -46.92
C PRO A 91 -22.28 13.15 -46.08
N THR A 92 -22.54 12.02 -46.73
CA THR A 92 -22.70 10.72 -46.07
C THR A 92 -21.38 10.40 -45.34
N SER A 93 -21.35 10.61 -44.03
CA SER A 93 -20.27 10.15 -43.17
C SER A 93 -20.46 8.66 -42.93
N THR A 94 -19.60 7.86 -43.55
CA THR A 94 -19.43 6.45 -43.21
C THR A 94 -18.82 6.41 -41.82
N GLU A 95 -19.64 6.10 -40.82
CA GLU A 95 -19.21 5.84 -39.45
C GLU A 95 -18.41 4.53 -39.47
N GLU A 96 -17.09 4.64 -39.61
CA GLU A 96 -16.19 3.52 -39.30
C GLU A 96 -16.43 3.20 -37.82
N ALA A 97 -17.03 2.04 -37.58
CA ALA A 97 -17.11 1.44 -36.26
C ALA A 97 -15.67 1.27 -35.75
N SER A 98 -15.20 2.28 -35.02
CA SER A 98 -13.98 2.19 -34.26
C SER A 98 -14.20 1.08 -33.24
N THR A 99 -13.48 -0.01 -33.42
CA THR A 99 -13.37 -1.03 -32.40
C THR A 99 -12.70 -0.34 -31.22
N THR A 100 -13.50 0.05 -30.22
CA THR A 100 -13.01 0.46 -28.90
C THR A 100 -12.25 -0.72 -28.32
N GLY A 101 -10.96 -0.82 -28.66
CA GLY A 101 -10.00 -1.55 -27.87
C GLY A 101 -10.09 -1.02 -26.45
N ALA A 102 -10.10 -1.92 -25.47
CA ALA A 102 -10.06 -1.54 -24.06
C ALA A 102 -9.03 -0.43 -23.88
N ALA A 103 -9.44 0.69 -23.28
CA ALA A 103 -8.53 1.80 -23.00
C ALA A 103 -7.38 1.23 -22.15
N THR A 104 -6.20 1.10 -22.75
CA THR A 104 -5.02 0.59 -22.05
C THR A 104 -4.71 1.58 -20.92
N CYS A 105 -4.84 1.13 -19.67
CA CYS A 105 -4.46 1.84 -18.47
C CYS A 105 -3.04 2.42 -18.64
N PRO A 106 -2.88 3.75 -18.80
CA PRO A 106 -1.56 4.34 -19.05
C PRO A 106 -0.74 4.27 -17.77
N THR A 107 0.56 4.01 -17.90
CA THR A 107 1.50 4.11 -16.78
C THR A 107 1.98 5.55 -16.61
N PRO A 108 2.32 5.99 -15.39
CA PRO A 108 2.93 7.30 -15.19
C PRO A 108 4.29 7.38 -15.89
N VAL A 109 4.75 8.59 -16.18
CA VAL A 109 6.10 8.81 -16.74
C VAL A 109 7.14 8.31 -15.73
N ALA A 110 8.10 7.53 -16.21
CA ALA A 110 9.21 7.02 -15.40
C ALA A 110 10.42 7.97 -15.47
N CYS A 111 11.01 8.26 -14.33
CA CYS A 111 12.21 9.12 -14.17
C CYS A 111 13.07 8.64 -12.99
N ASP A 112 13.32 7.34 -12.94
CA ASP A 112 13.99 6.65 -11.81
C ASP A 112 13.24 6.79 -10.47
N ASN A 113 11.92 6.89 -10.56
CA ASN A 113 11.01 7.14 -9.45
C ASN A 113 10.21 5.92 -9.03
N LEU A 114 10.31 4.77 -9.69
CA LEU A 114 9.45 3.61 -9.38
C LEU A 114 9.64 3.11 -7.92
N GLY A 115 8.67 2.33 -7.43
CA GLY A 115 8.74 1.61 -6.16
C GLY A 115 8.49 2.46 -4.91
N PHE A 116 9.03 2.00 -3.79
CA PHE A 116 8.88 2.59 -2.46
C PHE A 116 10.22 3.11 -1.95
N ASP A 117 10.19 4.24 -1.26
CA ASP A 117 11.22 4.56 -0.27
C ASP A 117 10.90 3.76 1.01
N TRP A 118 11.93 3.26 1.67
CA TRP A 118 11.76 2.53 2.92
C TRP A 118 12.87 2.84 3.92
N ALA A 119 12.52 2.76 5.20
CA ALA A 119 13.44 2.93 6.30
C ALA A 119 13.28 1.82 7.34
N TYR A 120 14.41 1.42 7.91
CA TYR A 120 14.50 0.50 9.03
C TYR A 120 14.80 1.27 10.31
N TYR A 121 14.10 0.91 11.38
CA TYR A 121 14.30 1.43 12.72
C TYR A 121 14.47 0.28 13.70
N SER A 122 15.24 0.52 14.77
CA SER A 122 15.14 -0.33 15.95
C SER A 122 13.80 -0.08 16.64
N ASN A 123 13.13 -1.14 17.07
CA ASN A 123 11.86 -1.10 17.76
C ASN A 123 11.97 -1.88 19.08
N PRO A 124 12.08 -1.21 20.24
CA PRO A 124 12.21 -1.89 21.53
C PRO A 124 10.87 -2.47 22.05
N ALA A 125 9.76 -2.26 21.35
CA ALA A 125 8.45 -2.72 21.79
C ALA A 125 8.36 -4.26 21.80
N GLN A 126 7.65 -4.79 22.78
CA GLN A 126 7.33 -6.20 22.90
C GLN A 126 5.84 -6.42 22.71
N ASN A 127 5.47 -7.39 21.88
CA ASN A 127 4.09 -7.80 21.75
C ASN A 127 3.76 -8.80 22.87
N THR A 128 2.97 -8.37 23.85
CA THR A 128 2.57 -9.21 25.01
C THR A 128 1.06 -9.21 25.22
N ASP A 129 0.30 -8.60 24.31
CA ASP A 129 -1.14 -8.43 24.38
C ASP A 129 -1.82 -8.80 23.06
N THR A 130 -3.13 -8.62 22.97
CA THR A 130 -3.94 -9.03 21.82
C THR A 130 -3.81 -8.09 20.61
N THR A 131 -3.12 -6.97 20.74
CA THR A 131 -3.12 -5.85 19.78
C THR A 131 -1.75 -5.23 19.53
N TYR A 132 -0.70 -5.75 20.17
CA TYR A 132 0.62 -5.12 20.23
C TYR A 132 0.56 -3.65 20.68
N SER A 133 -0.13 -3.38 21.80
CA SER A 133 -0.47 -2.01 22.23
C SER A 133 0.74 -1.11 22.53
N SER A 134 1.90 -1.70 22.81
CA SER A 134 3.16 -1.00 23.05
C SER A 134 3.84 -0.47 21.78
N PHE A 135 3.40 -0.91 20.60
CA PHE A 135 3.93 -0.44 19.33
C PHE A 135 3.23 0.85 18.88
N HIS A 136 4.02 1.90 18.66
CA HIS A 136 3.52 3.23 18.31
C HIS A 136 4.19 3.71 17.02
N PRO A 137 3.62 3.42 15.84
CA PRO A 137 4.28 3.71 14.58
C PRO A 137 4.68 5.19 14.46
N GLN A 138 3.86 6.13 14.95
CA GLN A 138 4.17 7.57 14.90
C GLN A 138 5.46 7.98 15.60
N SER A 139 6.04 7.15 16.47
CA SER A 139 7.33 7.46 17.10
C SER A 139 8.48 7.54 16.08
N PHE A 140 8.31 6.97 14.88
CA PHE A 140 9.35 6.96 13.85
C PHE A 140 9.39 8.21 12.97
N LYS A 141 8.40 9.13 13.08
CA LYS A 141 8.37 10.37 12.28
C LYS A 141 9.63 11.20 12.39
N GLN A 142 10.13 11.33 13.62
CA GLN A 142 11.30 12.14 13.98
C GLN A 142 12.47 11.30 14.49
N ALA A 143 12.37 9.98 14.40
CA ALA A 143 13.47 9.10 14.76
C ALA A 143 14.47 9.01 13.60
N ASN A 144 15.76 8.95 13.90
CA ASN A 144 16.76 8.69 12.87
C ASN A 144 16.67 7.20 12.46
N PRO A 145 16.44 6.89 11.18
CA PRO A 145 16.47 5.51 10.74
C PRO A 145 17.89 4.95 10.79
N VAL A 146 17.97 3.66 11.07
CA VAL A 146 19.24 2.93 11.06
C VAL A 146 19.67 2.68 9.62
N TYR A 147 18.73 2.39 8.72
CA TYR A 147 18.97 2.18 7.29
C TYR A 147 17.83 2.80 6.47
N ILE A 148 18.16 3.35 5.30
CA ILE A 148 17.19 3.83 4.30
C ILE A 148 17.55 3.18 2.96
N GLY A 149 16.54 2.83 2.18
CA GLY A 149 16.74 2.38 0.81
C GLY A 149 15.49 2.56 -0.03
N THR A 150 15.57 2.00 -1.24
CA THR A 150 14.42 1.88 -2.15
C THR A 150 14.14 0.42 -2.42
N THR A 151 12.88 0.06 -2.66
CA THR A 151 12.49 -1.29 -3.04
C THR A 151 11.38 -1.27 -4.07
N ARG A 152 11.28 -2.32 -4.89
CA ARG A 152 10.16 -2.52 -5.81
C ARG A 152 9.05 -3.39 -5.21
N GLN A 153 9.31 -4.00 -4.06
CA GLN A 153 8.43 -4.96 -3.39
C GLN A 153 8.43 -4.71 -1.89
N ILE A 154 7.29 -4.97 -1.26
CA ILE A 154 7.14 -4.92 0.19
C ILE A 154 6.49 -6.22 0.68
N GLY A 155 6.54 -6.44 2.00
CA GLY A 155 6.21 -7.72 2.62
C GLY A 155 7.41 -8.65 2.71
N GLY A 156 7.20 -9.81 3.32
CA GLY A 156 8.23 -10.81 3.56
C GLY A 156 8.06 -11.51 4.89
N LEU A 157 8.76 -12.64 5.05
CA LEU A 157 8.92 -13.31 6.34
C LEU A 157 10.35 -13.05 6.82
N TYR A 158 10.46 -12.57 8.05
CA TYR A 158 11.72 -12.21 8.70
C TYR A 158 11.85 -13.11 9.91
N GLN A 159 12.64 -14.16 9.78
CA GLN A 159 12.81 -15.12 10.86
C GLN A 159 14.29 -15.36 11.11
N PRO A 160 14.71 -15.39 12.38
CA PRO A 160 16.03 -15.91 12.71
C PRO A 160 16.05 -17.43 12.46
N GLY A 161 16.40 -17.83 11.24
CA GLY A 161 16.57 -19.22 10.81
C GLY A 161 18.05 -19.59 10.64
N ASN A 162 18.43 -20.84 10.94
CA ASN A 162 19.82 -21.34 10.91
C ASN A 162 20.80 -20.59 11.85
N GLY A 163 20.29 -19.93 12.89
CA GLY A 163 21.10 -19.19 13.87
C GLY A 163 21.46 -17.75 13.48
N ALA A 164 21.08 -17.29 12.29
CA ALA A 164 21.30 -15.90 11.87
C ALA A 164 20.21 -14.99 12.46
N GLN A 165 20.59 -14.12 13.40
CA GLN A 165 19.69 -13.10 13.98
C GLN A 165 19.48 -11.89 13.06
N SER A 166 20.26 -11.81 11.98
CA SER A 166 20.28 -10.68 11.05
C SER A 166 20.37 -11.17 9.61
N GLY A 167 19.78 -10.44 8.67
CA GLY A 167 19.86 -10.73 7.23
C GLY A 167 19.55 -9.50 6.38
N PRO A 168 19.71 -9.59 5.05
CA PRO A 168 19.34 -8.49 4.17
C PRO A 168 17.82 -8.34 4.11
N ILE A 169 17.33 -7.12 4.25
CA ILE A 169 15.93 -6.77 4.01
C ILE A 169 15.89 -5.93 2.73
N TYR A 170 15.07 -6.36 1.76
CA TYR A 170 14.95 -5.72 0.43
C TYR A 170 16.28 -5.46 -0.28
N GLY A 171 17.22 -6.40 -0.17
CA GLY A 171 18.54 -6.28 -0.79
C GLY A 171 19.43 -5.21 -0.15
N SER A 172 19.19 -4.86 1.13
CA SER A 172 20.03 -3.94 1.88
C SER A 172 21.52 -4.30 1.78
N SER A 173 22.38 -3.29 1.69
CA SER A 173 23.84 -3.47 1.54
C SER A 173 24.53 -4.04 2.79
N ARG A 174 23.78 -4.19 3.89
CA ARG A 174 24.21 -4.85 5.12
C ARG A 174 23.07 -5.68 5.71
N ASN A 175 23.44 -6.61 6.58
CA ASN A 175 22.48 -7.34 7.38
C ASN A 175 21.84 -6.43 8.42
N LEU A 176 20.54 -6.59 8.61
CA LEU A 176 19.71 -5.91 9.59
C LEU A 176 19.11 -6.98 10.51
N ASP A 177 18.87 -6.64 11.76
CA ASP A 177 18.27 -7.59 12.71
C ASP A 177 16.87 -7.99 12.26
N LEU A 178 16.51 -9.24 12.47
CA LEU A 178 15.24 -9.84 12.04
C LEU A 178 14.23 -9.93 13.19
N ASP A 179 14.55 -9.33 14.33
CA ASP A 179 13.68 -9.09 15.47
C ASP A 179 13.81 -7.62 15.94
N TYR A 180 12.85 -7.16 16.74
CA TYR A 180 12.85 -5.82 17.35
C TYR A 180 13.14 -4.68 16.36
N PHE A 181 12.40 -4.66 15.26
CA PHE A 181 12.55 -3.62 14.23
C PHE A 181 11.21 -3.09 13.73
N ALA A 182 11.28 -1.95 13.05
CA ALA A 182 10.16 -1.44 12.27
C ALA A 182 10.62 -1.09 10.86
N LEU A 183 9.72 -1.30 9.90
CA LEU A 183 9.87 -0.85 8.52
C LEU A 183 8.82 0.21 8.22
N ASN A 184 9.25 1.39 7.82
CA ASN A 184 8.38 2.45 7.32
C ASN A 184 8.55 2.54 5.81
N HIS A 185 7.48 2.41 5.05
CA HIS A 185 7.47 2.52 3.60
C HIS A 185 6.53 3.63 3.18
N HIS A 186 6.93 4.40 2.19
CA HIS A 186 6.02 5.33 1.52
C HIS A 186 6.26 5.36 0.02
N ALA A 187 5.17 5.58 -0.70
CA ALA A 187 5.12 5.71 -2.16
C ALA A 187 3.80 6.38 -2.54
N TYR A 188 3.60 6.58 -3.84
CA TYR A 188 2.35 6.94 -4.44
C TYR A 188 1.85 5.79 -5.29
N LEU A 189 0.55 5.53 -5.21
CA LEU A 189 -0.18 4.75 -6.21
C LEU A 189 -0.69 5.70 -7.29
N TYR A 190 -0.27 5.49 -8.52
CA TYR A 190 -0.89 6.09 -9.68
C TYR A 190 -2.12 5.28 -10.10
N ALA A 191 -3.31 5.84 -9.89
CA ALA A 191 -4.57 5.23 -10.26
C ALA A 191 -4.89 5.55 -11.72
N CYS A 192 -4.57 4.65 -12.65
CA CYS A 192 -4.84 4.88 -14.07
C CYS A 192 -6.34 4.80 -14.43
N GLU A 193 -7.13 4.09 -13.61
CA GLU A 193 -8.56 3.88 -13.78
C GLU A 193 -9.28 4.33 -12.52
N ALA A 194 -10.52 4.80 -12.69
CA ALA A 194 -11.34 5.20 -11.57
C ALA A 194 -12.06 3.98 -10.99
N GLY A 195 -12.29 3.97 -9.69
CA GLY A 195 -13.12 2.98 -9.01
C GLY A 195 -12.52 2.48 -7.71
N THR A 196 -13.03 1.35 -7.25
CA THR A 196 -12.67 0.79 -5.95
C THR A 196 -11.34 0.05 -6.00
N TYR A 197 -10.34 0.60 -5.31
CA TYR A 197 -9.06 -0.06 -5.07
C TYR A 197 -9.12 -0.82 -3.76
N LYS A 198 -8.56 -2.03 -3.73
CA LYS A 198 -8.53 -2.88 -2.55
C LYS A 198 -7.12 -3.02 -2.00
N PHE A 199 -6.99 -2.72 -0.72
CA PHE A 199 -5.77 -2.85 0.06
C PHE A 199 -5.97 -3.97 1.07
N ASN A 200 -5.17 -5.02 1.00
CA ASN A 200 -5.38 -6.21 1.82
C ASN A 200 -4.08 -6.64 2.49
N ILE A 201 -4.17 -6.91 3.79
CA ILE A 201 -3.09 -7.42 4.64
C ILE A 201 -3.57 -8.79 5.15
N PRO A 202 -3.35 -9.88 4.40
CA PRO A 202 -3.88 -11.20 4.79
C PRO A 202 -3.06 -11.88 5.89
N TYR A 203 -1.88 -11.35 6.22
CA TYR A 203 -1.04 -11.80 7.31
C TYR A 203 -0.15 -10.67 7.84
N ALA A 204 -0.14 -10.52 9.17
CA ALA A 204 0.84 -9.73 9.90
C ALA A 204 1.24 -10.44 11.19
N ASN A 205 2.54 -10.45 11.46
CA ASN A 205 3.18 -10.83 12.70
C ASN A 205 4.42 -9.93 12.87
N ASP A 206 4.44 -8.89 13.70
CA ASP A 206 3.43 -8.58 14.72
C ASP A 206 2.38 -7.55 14.30
N ALA A 207 2.74 -6.45 13.63
CA ALA A 207 1.75 -5.41 13.30
C ALA A 207 2.03 -4.71 11.98
N VAL A 208 0.99 -4.47 11.18
CA VAL A 208 1.03 -3.59 10.01
C VAL A 208 -0.06 -2.53 10.13
N TYR A 209 0.33 -1.29 9.86
CA TYR A 209 -0.56 -0.15 9.75
C TYR A 209 -0.51 0.42 8.34
N LEU A 210 -1.67 0.79 7.81
CA LEU A 210 -1.84 1.38 6.49
C LEU A 210 -2.46 2.77 6.60
N TRP A 211 -1.94 3.71 5.81
CA TRP A 211 -2.54 5.01 5.58
C TRP A 211 -2.54 5.32 4.09
N LEU A 212 -3.60 6.00 3.63
CA LEU A 212 -3.73 6.55 2.29
C LEU A 212 -3.97 8.06 2.32
N GLY A 213 -3.66 8.73 1.20
CA GLY A 213 -3.99 10.14 1.01
C GLY A 213 -3.18 11.08 1.90
N ALA A 214 -3.75 12.24 2.23
CA ALA A 214 -3.07 13.30 2.98
C ALA A 214 -2.47 12.78 4.31
N LYS A 215 -3.19 11.91 5.02
CA LYS A 215 -2.71 11.33 6.28
C LYS A 215 -1.51 10.41 6.10
N ALA A 216 -1.37 9.73 4.97
CA ALA A 216 -0.18 8.94 4.67
C ALA A 216 1.03 9.86 4.47
N TYR A 217 0.83 11.00 3.80
CA TYR A 217 1.88 11.99 3.55
C TYR A 217 2.36 12.65 4.85
N GLY A 218 1.45 13.09 5.71
CA GLY A 218 1.76 13.68 7.01
C GLY A 218 0.63 13.52 8.02
N GLY A 219 0.95 13.54 9.31
CA GLY A 219 -0.04 13.38 10.38
C GLY A 219 -0.48 11.94 10.66
N TRP A 220 0.16 10.94 10.04
CA TRP A 220 -0.12 9.52 10.31
C TRP A 220 0.11 9.15 11.78
N SER A 221 -0.76 8.33 12.34
CA SER A 221 -0.68 7.81 13.71
C SER A 221 -1.44 6.50 13.82
N SER A 222 -1.16 5.71 14.85
CA SER A 222 -1.93 4.50 15.12
C SER A 222 -3.44 4.78 15.25
N GLY A 223 -3.84 5.99 15.68
CA GLY A 223 -5.25 6.38 15.83
C GLY A 223 -6.01 6.57 14.51
N ASN A 224 -5.35 7.03 13.45
CA ASN A 224 -5.98 7.40 12.18
C ASN A 224 -5.64 6.48 10.98
N ALA A 225 -5.04 5.32 11.23
CA ALA A 225 -4.78 4.33 10.18
C ALA A 225 -6.08 3.84 9.52
N ASP A 226 -6.05 3.67 8.20
CA ASP A 226 -7.15 3.09 7.41
C ASP A 226 -7.36 1.62 7.73
N ALA A 227 -6.27 0.89 7.94
CA ALA A 227 -6.28 -0.52 8.31
C ALA A 227 -5.15 -0.85 9.29
N LYS A 228 -5.43 -1.80 10.18
CA LYS A 228 -4.50 -2.29 11.20
C LYS A 228 -4.59 -3.81 11.26
N ALA A 229 -3.54 -4.49 10.86
CA ALA A 229 -3.41 -5.93 11.03
C ALA A 229 -2.51 -6.18 12.24
N LEU A 230 -3.08 -6.60 13.35
CA LEU A 230 -2.39 -6.73 14.65
C LEU A 230 -2.40 -8.19 15.10
N TYR A 231 -1.22 -8.75 15.38
CA TYR A 231 -1.04 -10.10 15.87
C TYR A 231 -1.48 -10.19 17.34
N ASN A 232 -2.41 -11.10 17.62
CA ASN A 232 -2.80 -11.43 18.98
C ASN A 232 -1.76 -12.40 19.55
N GLN A 233 -0.90 -11.90 20.43
CA GLN A 233 0.16 -12.72 21.00
C GLN A 233 -0.34 -13.83 21.93
N PRO A 234 -1.24 -13.58 22.89
CA PRO A 234 -1.75 -14.64 23.78
C PRO A 234 -2.35 -15.86 23.06
N ASP A 235 -3.10 -15.64 21.98
CA ASP A 235 -3.79 -16.71 21.24
C ASP A 235 -3.05 -17.13 19.95
N HIS A 236 -1.90 -16.51 19.66
CA HIS A 236 -1.10 -16.72 18.46
C HIS A 236 -1.87 -16.57 17.14
N ILE A 237 -2.78 -15.58 17.08
CA ILE A 237 -3.61 -15.33 15.90
C ILE A 237 -2.97 -14.23 15.06
N ALA A 238 -2.66 -14.57 13.81
CA ALA A 238 -2.11 -13.61 12.85
C ALA A 238 -3.06 -12.43 12.60
N GLY A 239 -2.49 -11.23 12.56
CA GLY A 239 -3.22 -10.02 12.21
C GLY A 239 -3.67 -10.04 10.76
N ARG A 240 -4.88 -9.52 10.51
CA ARG A 240 -5.43 -9.34 9.16
C ARG A 240 -6.22 -8.05 9.09
N ALA A 241 -6.20 -7.39 7.94
CA ALA A 241 -7.06 -6.24 7.67
C ALA A 241 -7.26 -6.03 6.17
N SER A 242 -8.35 -5.36 5.81
CA SER A 242 -8.62 -4.89 4.46
C SER A 242 -9.16 -3.46 4.51
N TYR A 243 -8.92 -2.71 3.44
CA TYR A 243 -9.47 -1.38 3.23
C TYR A 243 -9.78 -1.21 1.75
N GLU A 244 -10.96 -0.66 1.46
CA GLU A 244 -11.44 -0.39 0.11
C GLU A 244 -11.80 1.08 -0.01
N VAL A 245 -11.50 1.66 -1.17
CA VAL A 245 -11.60 3.11 -1.37
C VAL A 245 -11.78 3.42 -2.84
N ASP A 246 -12.67 4.36 -3.14
CA ASP A 246 -12.83 4.85 -4.50
C ASP A 246 -11.80 5.93 -4.79
N ILE A 247 -11.03 5.70 -5.86
CA ILE A 247 -9.97 6.60 -6.32
C ILE A 247 -10.31 7.09 -7.74
N PRO A 248 -10.20 8.40 -8.03
CA PRO A 248 -10.37 8.90 -9.39
C PRO A 248 -9.19 8.52 -10.29
N ALA A 249 -9.48 8.35 -11.59
CA ALA A 249 -8.45 8.10 -12.59
C ALA A 249 -7.48 9.30 -12.71
N GLY A 250 -6.21 9.00 -12.99
CA GLY A 250 -5.12 9.96 -13.15
C GLY A 250 -4.55 10.50 -11.84
N ALA A 251 -5.04 10.06 -10.67
CA ALA A 251 -4.58 10.54 -9.38
C ALA A 251 -3.31 9.82 -8.90
N TYR A 252 -2.45 10.54 -8.18
CA TYR A 252 -1.37 9.98 -7.39
C TYR A 252 -1.79 9.99 -5.92
N ILE A 253 -2.05 8.81 -5.35
CA ILE A 253 -2.49 8.68 -3.97
C ILE A 253 -1.30 8.33 -3.10
N PRO A 254 -0.92 9.18 -2.11
CA PRO A 254 0.08 8.81 -1.13
C PRO A 254 -0.33 7.53 -0.40
N LEU A 255 0.62 6.61 -0.27
CA LEU A 255 0.49 5.34 0.44
C LEU A 255 1.61 5.23 1.47
N ARG A 256 1.26 4.84 2.69
CA ARG A 256 2.23 4.56 3.74
C ARG A 256 1.92 3.25 4.44
N PHE A 257 2.97 2.48 4.71
CA PHE A 257 2.92 1.24 5.45
C PHE A 257 3.95 1.28 6.56
N VAL A 258 3.54 0.97 7.78
CA VAL A 258 4.48 0.75 8.88
C VAL A 258 4.28 -0.65 9.42
N TYR A 259 5.31 -1.47 9.28
CA TYR A 259 5.39 -2.80 9.87
C TYR A 259 6.22 -2.72 11.16
N GLY A 260 5.71 -3.29 12.24
CA GLY A 260 6.41 -3.45 13.51
C GLY A 260 6.63 -4.92 13.80
N GLN A 261 7.89 -5.28 14.00
CA GLN A 261 8.32 -6.59 14.47
C GLN A 261 8.73 -6.49 15.94
N ALA A 262 8.19 -7.37 16.78
CA ALA A 262 8.58 -7.54 18.16
C ALA A 262 9.68 -8.62 18.30
N GLN A 263 9.62 -9.39 19.38
CA GLN A 263 10.46 -10.55 19.59
C GLN A 263 10.25 -11.67 18.57
N TYR A 264 11.27 -12.51 18.40
CA TYR A 264 11.28 -13.67 17.52
C TYR A 264 11.17 -13.31 16.04
N GLY A 265 10.78 -14.28 15.21
CA GLY A 265 10.56 -14.08 13.78
C GLY A 265 9.10 -13.81 13.47
N GLY A 266 8.88 -13.02 12.43
CA GLY A 266 7.56 -12.58 12.00
C GLY A 266 7.54 -12.32 10.50
N GLY A 267 6.63 -11.47 10.08
CA GLY A 267 6.54 -10.98 8.73
C GLY A 267 5.17 -10.41 8.42
N PHE A 268 5.01 -9.98 7.19
CA PHE A 268 3.71 -9.57 6.68
C PHE A 268 3.59 -9.88 5.19
N THR A 269 2.35 -10.01 4.76
CA THR A 269 1.99 -10.05 3.34
C THR A 269 1.00 -8.94 3.08
N PHE A 270 1.07 -8.38 1.87
CA PHE A 270 0.26 -7.24 1.50
C PHE A 270 -0.06 -7.28 0.01
N THR A 271 -1.26 -6.83 -0.37
CA THR A 271 -1.66 -6.69 -1.76
C THR A 271 -2.45 -5.41 -2.01
N VAL A 272 -2.16 -4.76 -3.14
CA VAL A 272 -3.05 -3.72 -3.72
C VAL A 272 -3.64 -4.28 -5.00
N THR A 273 -4.96 -4.20 -5.14
CA THR A 273 -5.68 -4.61 -6.34
C THR A 273 -6.44 -3.43 -6.92
N SER A 274 -6.33 -3.22 -8.23
CA SER A 274 -7.05 -2.17 -8.96
C SER A 274 -8.52 -2.55 -9.21
N PRO A 275 -9.37 -1.59 -9.62
CA PRO A 275 -10.77 -1.87 -9.97
C PRO A 275 -10.96 -2.95 -11.04
N SER A 276 -10.05 -3.04 -12.01
CA SER A 276 -10.06 -4.11 -13.03
C SER A 276 -9.57 -5.48 -12.54
N GLY A 277 -9.15 -5.58 -11.26
CA GLY A 277 -8.64 -6.82 -10.66
C GLY A 277 -7.13 -7.02 -10.82
N GLN A 278 -6.40 -6.05 -11.37
CA GLN A 278 -4.94 -6.15 -11.50
C GLN A 278 -4.28 -6.04 -10.12
N VAL A 279 -3.39 -6.98 -9.78
CA VAL A 279 -2.55 -6.88 -8.58
C VAL A 279 -1.38 -5.93 -8.86
N LEU A 280 -1.39 -4.77 -8.20
CA LEU A 280 -0.42 -3.70 -8.38
C LEU A 280 0.74 -3.78 -7.38
N VAL A 281 0.52 -4.40 -6.23
CA VAL A 281 1.55 -4.63 -5.20
C VAL A 281 1.33 -6.03 -4.65
N SER A 282 2.39 -6.80 -4.52
CA SER A 282 2.46 -8.00 -3.68
C SER A 282 3.91 -8.39 -3.42
N ASN A 283 4.11 -9.39 -2.57
CA ASN A 283 5.42 -10.01 -2.36
C ASN A 283 6.04 -10.56 -3.65
N ASP A 284 5.22 -10.86 -4.67
CA ASP A 284 5.65 -11.45 -5.95
C ASP A 284 5.67 -10.45 -7.11
N VAL A 285 5.13 -9.23 -6.92
CA VAL A 285 5.10 -8.19 -7.97
C VAL A 285 6.35 -7.33 -7.90
N ALA A 286 7.40 -7.74 -8.63
CA ALA A 286 8.72 -7.12 -8.55
C ALA A 286 8.91 -5.81 -9.31
N SER A 287 7.93 -5.38 -10.10
CA SER A 287 8.07 -4.18 -10.94
C SER A 287 6.72 -3.62 -11.36
N SER A 288 5.95 -3.11 -10.40
CA SER A 288 4.73 -2.38 -10.72
C SER A 288 5.07 -1.01 -11.30
N PRO A 289 4.59 -0.66 -12.51
CA PRO A 289 4.78 0.67 -13.08
C PRO A 289 3.87 1.72 -12.42
N TYR A 290 2.91 1.30 -11.60
CA TYR A 290 1.91 2.17 -10.97
C TYR A 290 2.30 2.62 -9.56
N ILE A 291 3.42 2.12 -9.04
CA ILE A 291 3.95 2.55 -7.75
C ILE A 291 5.19 3.38 -8.01
N VAL A 292 5.15 4.64 -7.58
CA VAL A 292 6.24 5.60 -7.71
C VAL A 292 6.48 6.32 -6.41
N ARG A 293 7.72 6.72 -6.16
CA ARG A 293 8.18 7.49 -5.01
C ARG A 293 7.84 8.97 -5.14
N TYR A 294 7.78 9.48 -6.37
CA TYR A 294 7.43 10.85 -6.73
C TYR A 294 7.03 10.94 -8.21
N SER A 295 6.39 12.02 -8.64
CA SER A 295 6.14 12.31 -10.06
C SER A 295 7.32 13.03 -10.70
N CYS A 296 7.53 12.86 -12.00
CA CYS A 296 8.65 13.49 -12.70
C CYS A 296 8.57 15.02 -12.78
N ASP A 297 7.37 15.58 -12.64
CA ASP A 297 7.18 17.02 -12.50
C ASP A 297 7.43 17.52 -11.07
N GLY A 298 7.48 16.63 -10.07
CA GLY A 298 7.63 16.95 -8.65
C GLY A 298 6.41 17.66 -8.03
N ILE A 299 5.32 17.84 -8.78
CA ILE A 299 4.14 18.61 -8.35
C ILE A 299 2.96 17.70 -8.04
N LYS A 300 2.65 16.73 -8.92
CA LYS A 300 1.48 15.84 -8.74
C LYS A 300 1.67 14.82 -7.63
N ALA A 301 2.90 14.37 -7.44
CA ALA A 301 3.34 13.51 -6.36
C ALA A 301 4.70 14.06 -5.88
N PRO A 302 4.70 15.06 -4.97
CA PRO A 302 5.93 15.66 -4.48
C PRO A 302 6.79 14.64 -3.76
N ALA A 303 8.10 14.90 -3.71
CA ALA A 303 9.00 14.10 -2.89
C ALA A 303 8.52 14.10 -1.43
N TRP A 304 8.78 12.99 -0.74
CA TRP A 304 8.47 12.86 0.67
C TRP A 304 9.47 13.63 1.52
N PHE A 305 9.05 14.06 2.71
CA PHE A 305 10.02 14.47 3.72
C PHE A 305 11.00 13.33 3.99
N PRO A 306 12.29 13.62 4.21
CA PRO A 306 13.23 12.59 4.60
C PRO A 306 12.73 11.86 5.86
N PHE A 307 12.93 10.54 5.90
CA PHE A 307 12.71 9.75 7.10
C PHE A 307 13.42 10.37 8.32
N GLY A 308 12.71 10.50 9.44
CA GLY A 308 13.20 11.19 10.63
C GLY A 308 12.98 12.71 10.65
N GLN A 309 12.32 13.27 9.63
CA GLN A 309 11.95 14.68 9.54
C GLN A 309 10.46 14.88 9.23
N GLU A 310 9.65 13.84 9.42
CA GLU A 310 8.22 13.86 9.10
C GLU A 310 7.39 14.50 10.25
N VAL A 311 6.18 14.96 9.90
CA VAL A 311 5.21 15.59 10.83
C VAL A 311 3.97 14.73 11.05
#